data_AF-A0A177P5Z5-F1
#
_entry.id   AF-A0A177P5Z5-F1
#
_cell.length_a   1.000
_cell.length_b   1.000
_cell.length_c   1.000
_cell.angle_alpha   90.00
_cell.angle_beta   90.00
_cell.angle_gamma   90.00
#
_symmetry.space_group_name_H-M   'P 1'
#
loop_
_entity.id
_entity.type
_entity.pdbx_description
1 polymer ?
#
loop_
_entity_poly.entity_id
_entity_poly.type
_entity_poly.pdbx_seq_one_letter_code
_entity_poly.pdbx_strand_id
1 'polypeptide(L)'
;MRGAASVISICALTLGAPCFAAPSGVSVEPEALAHYSYCVNEAKDRSFVYVLSRQILYRCHGDVAISYFNYLGHRHVLERRLEDETGVYLFRMISGVGRCWTKILDEARLPVSAFGCEIYVDI
;
A
#
# COMPACT_ATOMS: atom_id res chain seq x y z
N MET A 1 32.44 -41.29 -46.10
CA MET A 1 31.36 -41.05 -47.07
C MET A 1 30.21 -40.41 -46.29
N ARG A 2 30.12 -39.06 -46.28
CA ARG A 2 29.14 -38.21 -46.99
C ARG A 2 27.67 -38.41 -46.58
N GLY A 3 27.04 -37.32 -46.10
CA GLY A 3 25.59 -37.15 -45.89
C GLY A 3 25.31 -36.33 -44.62
N ALA A 4 25.48 -35.00 -44.58
CA ALA A 4 24.59 -33.93 -45.07
C ALA A 4 23.28 -33.74 -44.26
N ALA A 5 23.24 -32.61 -43.54
CA ALA A 5 22.13 -31.70 -43.25
C ALA A 5 20.85 -32.19 -42.53
N SER A 6 20.52 -31.54 -41.40
CA SER A 6 19.41 -30.57 -41.40
C SER A 6 19.33 -29.79 -40.10
N VAL A 7 19.31 -28.47 -40.27
CA VAL A 7 19.06 -27.43 -39.27
C VAL A 7 17.56 -27.35 -39.03
N ILE A 8 17.09 -27.47 -37.79
CA ILE A 8 15.80 -26.90 -37.39
C ILE A 8 16.02 -26.13 -36.10
N SER A 9 16.36 -24.86 -36.30
CA SER A 9 16.30 -23.81 -35.28
C SER A 9 14.84 -23.58 -34.92
N ILE A 10 14.42 -24.09 -33.76
CA ILE A 10 13.15 -23.68 -33.15
C ILE A 10 13.48 -22.48 -32.26
N CYS A 11 13.37 -21.29 -32.84
CA CYS A 11 13.24 -20.07 -32.04
C CYS A 11 11.94 -20.18 -31.24
N ALA A 12 12.04 -20.66 -30.00
CA ALA A 12 10.99 -20.52 -29.02
C ALA A 12 10.78 -19.02 -28.79
N LEU A 13 9.69 -18.48 -29.35
CA LEU A 13 9.12 -17.20 -28.97
C LEU A 13 8.76 -17.28 -27.49
N THR A 14 9.71 -16.94 -26.63
CA THR A 14 9.45 -16.75 -25.21
C THR A 14 8.46 -15.61 -25.08
N LEU A 15 7.27 -15.98 -24.60
CA LEU A 15 6.17 -15.12 -24.23
C LEU A 15 6.71 -13.82 -23.61
N GLY A 16 6.43 -12.70 -24.26
CA GLY A 16 6.46 -11.41 -23.61
C GLY A 16 5.46 -11.46 -22.46
N ALA A 17 5.97 -11.68 -21.24
CA ALA A 17 5.20 -11.42 -20.04
C ALA A 17 4.82 -9.94 -20.11
N PRO A 18 3.51 -9.58 -20.10
CA PRO A 18 3.14 -8.20 -19.89
C PRO A 18 3.75 -7.82 -18.54
N CYS A 19 4.73 -6.91 -18.58
CA CYS A 19 5.12 -6.13 -17.41
C CYS A 19 3.81 -5.51 -16.91
N PHE A 20 3.25 -6.09 -15.85
CA PHE A 20 2.32 -5.36 -15.01
C PHE A 20 3.16 -4.23 -14.42
N ALA A 21 3.15 -3.09 -15.12
CA ALA A 21 3.59 -1.84 -14.56
C ALA A 21 2.76 -1.67 -13.29
N ALA A 22 3.40 -1.85 -12.13
CA ALA A 22 2.80 -1.42 -10.89
C ALA A 22 2.42 0.05 -11.07
N PRO A 23 1.19 0.47 -10.76
CA PRO A 23 0.86 1.88 -10.80
C PRO A 23 1.67 2.57 -9.69
N SER A 24 2.86 3.07 -10.04
CA SER A 24 3.59 4.06 -9.26
C SER A 24 2.91 5.41 -9.47
N GLY A 25 1.67 5.50 -9.03
CA GLY A 25 0.85 6.69 -9.14
C GLY A 25 0.39 7.04 -7.74
N VAL A 26 1.21 7.79 -7.00
CA VAL A 26 0.65 8.71 -6.02
C VAL A 26 -0.40 9.51 -6.77
N SER A 27 -1.66 9.47 -6.33
CA SER A 27 -2.71 10.27 -6.96
C SER A 27 -2.26 11.73 -6.92
N VAL A 28 -2.08 12.34 -8.09
CA VAL A 28 -1.62 13.74 -8.25
C VAL A 28 -2.77 14.73 -7.92
N GLU A 29 -3.92 14.22 -7.49
CA GLU A 29 -5.04 15.02 -7.04
C GLU A 29 -4.62 15.80 -5.78
N PRO A 30 -4.75 17.14 -5.75
CA PRO A 30 -4.23 17.97 -4.65
C PRO A 30 -4.70 17.53 -3.26
N GLU A 31 -5.94 17.04 -3.15
CA GLU A 31 -6.50 16.52 -1.90
C GLU A 31 -5.78 15.26 -1.42
N ALA A 32 -5.47 14.32 -2.33
CA ALA A 32 -4.70 13.13 -1.98
C ALA A 32 -3.30 13.48 -1.44
N LEU A 33 -2.66 14.46 -2.07
CA LEU A 33 -1.34 14.97 -1.67
C LEU A 33 -1.40 15.66 -0.30
N ALA A 34 -2.48 16.39 0.01
CA ALA A 34 -2.66 17.02 1.31
C ALA A 34 -2.69 15.97 2.43
N HIS A 35 -3.55 14.95 2.32
CA HIS A 35 -3.63 13.88 3.31
C HIS A 35 -2.32 13.10 3.47
N TYR A 36 -1.65 12.81 2.35
CA TYR A 36 -0.31 12.21 2.36
C TYR A 36 0.67 13.08 3.15
N SER A 37 0.75 14.38 2.82
CA SER A 37 1.69 15.31 3.45
C SER A 37 1.44 15.48 4.95
N TYR A 38 0.17 15.53 5.37
CA TYR A 38 -0.20 15.60 6.78
C TYR A 38 0.22 14.36 7.54
N CYS A 39 0.01 13.17 6.97
CA CYS A 39 0.44 11.92 7.59
C CYS A 39 1.97 11.85 7.73
N VAL A 40 2.71 12.20 6.67
CA VAL A 40 4.19 12.22 6.72
C VAL A 40 4.71 13.24 7.73
N ASN A 41 4.12 14.43 7.79
CA ASN A 41 4.54 15.47 8.73
C ASN A 41 4.22 15.06 10.18
N GLU A 42 3.02 14.55 10.44
CA GLU A 42 2.65 14.08 11.78
C GLU A 42 3.56 12.95 12.24
N ALA A 43 3.88 12.00 11.36
CA ALA A 43 4.81 10.92 11.65
C ALA A 43 6.20 11.44 12.02
N LYS A 44 6.71 12.47 11.29
CA LYS A 44 7.99 13.11 11.60
C LYS A 44 7.95 13.83 12.94
N ASP A 45 6.92 14.64 13.18
CA ASP A 45 6.75 15.43 14.39
C ASP A 45 6.63 14.56 15.64
N ARG A 46 5.99 13.39 15.52
CA ARG A 46 5.86 12.40 16.60
C ARG A 46 6.96 11.35 16.65
N SER A 47 7.96 11.44 15.78
CA SER A 47 9.04 10.44 15.67
C SER A 47 8.56 9.01 15.38
N PHE A 48 7.44 8.87 14.66
CA PHE A 48 6.93 7.59 14.14
C PHE A 48 7.43 7.33 12.72
N VAL A 49 8.74 7.47 12.56
CA VAL A 49 9.47 7.22 11.31
C VAL A 49 10.40 6.03 11.52
N TYR A 50 10.25 5.02 10.69
CA TYR A 50 10.98 3.76 10.82
C TYR A 50 11.78 3.50 9.55
N VAL A 51 13.08 3.30 9.69
CA VAL A 51 13.95 2.90 8.57
C VAL A 51 13.91 1.38 8.47
N LEU A 52 13.40 0.88 7.34
CA LEU A 52 13.41 -0.54 6.96
C LEU A 52 14.55 -0.77 5.96
N SER A 53 14.79 -2.03 5.57
CA SER A 53 15.96 -2.42 4.75
C SER A 53 16.07 -1.70 3.40
N ARG A 54 14.96 -1.24 2.80
CA ARG A 54 14.92 -0.51 1.51
C ARG A 54 13.86 0.59 1.46
N GLN A 55 13.23 0.89 2.60
CA GLN A 55 12.06 1.75 2.67
C GLN A 55 12.07 2.56 3.97
N ILE A 56 11.49 3.75 3.94
CA ILE A 56 11.11 4.51 5.13
C ILE A 56 9.61 4.32 5.31
N LEU A 57 9.22 3.88 6.50
CA LEU A 57 7.83 3.79 6.94
C LEU A 57 7.49 5.02 7.81
N TYR A 58 6.52 5.79 7.35
CA TYR A 58 5.88 6.86 8.12
C TYR A 58 4.55 6.34 8.67
N ARG A 59 4.36 6.40 9.99
CA ARG A 59 3.09 6.04 10.63
C ARG A 59 2.44 7.27 11.24
N CYS A 60 1.19 7.52 10.86
CA CYS A 60 0.34 8.51 11.51
C CYS A 60 -0.90 7.86 12.12
N HIS A 61 -1.45 8.52 13.14
CA HIS A 61 -2.58 8.02 13.92
C HIS A 61 -3.61 9.14 14.19
N GLY A 62 -4.74 8.78 14.82
CA GLY A 62 -5.76 9.74 15.27
C GLY A 62 -6.39 10.51 14.11
N ASP A 63 -6.62 11.82 14.31
CA ASP A 63 -7.39 12.66 13.39
C ASP A 63 -6.82 12.71 11.97
N VAL A 64 -5.50 12.69 11.83
CA VAL A 64 -4.83 12.67 10.52
C VAL A 64 -5.16 11.38 9.78
N ALA A 65 -5.09 10.24 10.48
CA ALA A 65 -5.43 8.94 9.92
C ALA A 65 -6.94 8.79 9.65
N ILE A 66 -7.81 9.31 10.53
CA ILE A 66 -9.27 9.36 10.34
C ILE A 66 -9.59 10.12 9.04
N SER A 67 -9.01 11.31 8.90
CA SER A 67 -9.20 12.18 7.74
C SER A 67 -8.80 11.47 6.45
N TYR A 68 -7.61 10.86 6.42
CA TYR A 68 -7.14 10.16 5.22
C TYR A 68 -7.96 8.90 4.92
N PHE A 69 -8.28 8.09 5.94
CA PHE A 69 -9.13 6.92 5.77
C PHE A 69 -10.48 7.31 5.15
N ASN A 70 -11.13 8.35 5.68
CA ASN A 70 -12.42 8.83 5.17
C ASN A 70 -12.32 9.38 3.75
N TYR A 71 -11.29 10.15 3.44
CA TYR A 71 -11.00 10.58 2.07
C TYR A 71 -10.96 9.39 1.10
N LEU A 72 -10.21 8.34 1.43
CA LEU A 72 -10.16 7.13 0.59
C LEU A 72 -11.56 6.49 0.41
N GLY A 73 -12.39 6.53 1.45
CA GLY A 73 -13.77 6.07 1.38
C GLY A 73 -14.65 6.90 0.44
N HIS A 74 -14.53 8.22 0.48
CA HIS A 74 -15.21 9.13 -0.45
C HIS A 74 -14.75 8.95 -1.89
N ARG A 75 -13.52 8.47 -2.10
CA ARG A 75 -12.98 8.07 -3.41
C ARG A 75 -13.36 6.63 -3.79
N HIS A 76 -14.26 5.99 -3.04
CA HIS A 76 -14.73 4.62 -3.27
C HIS A 76 -13.61 3.57 -3.28
N VAL A 77 -12.51 3.81 -2.55
CA VAL A 77 -11.48 2.78 -2.33
C VAL A 77 -12.09 1.65 -1.50
N LEU A 78 -12.10 0.45 -2.07
CA LEU A 78 -12.69 -0.72 -1.43
C LEU A 78 -11.97 -1.06 -0.13
N GLU A 79 -12.77 -1.44 0.87
CA GLU A 79 -12.28 -1.91 2.15
C GLU A 79 -11.88 -3.39 2.07
N ARG A 80 -10.80 -3.72 2.74
CA ARG A 80 -10.40 -5.10 3.02
C ARG A 80 -10.50 -5.35 4.51
N ARG A 81 -11.36 -6.29 4.91
CA ARG A 81 -11.44 -6.75 6.29
C ARG A 81 -10.33 -7.75 6.56
N LEU A 82 -9.64 -7.57 7.69
CA LEU A 82 -8.67 -8.52 8.21
C LEU A 82 -8.95 -8.71 9.70
N GLU A 83 -8.83 -9.95 10.14
CA GLU A 83 -9.03 -10.34 11.52
C GLU A 83 -7.79 -11.13 11.95
N ASP A 84 -7.18 -10.69 13.04
CA ASP A 84 -6.01 -11.32 13.64
C ASP A 84 -6.15 -11.35 15.17
N GLU A 85 -5.11 -11.84 15.84
CA GLU A 85 -5.04 -11.96 17.30
C GLU A 85 -5.18 -10.63 18.06
N THR A 86 -4.95 -9.51 17.39
CA THR A 86 -5.06 -8.18 17.97
C THR A 86 -6.44 -7.56 17.75
N GLY A 87 -7.28 -8.12 16.85
CA GLY A 87 -8.65 -7.64 16.64
C GLY A 87 -9.09 -7.65 15.18
N VAL A 88 -10.07 -6.81 14.86
CA VAL A 88 -10.62 -6.69 13.51
C VAL A 88 -10.34 -5.31 12.94
N TYR A 89 -9.83 -5.31 11.72
CA TYR A 89 -9.43 -4.13 10.99
C TYR A 89 -10.15 -4.03 9.64
N LEU A 90 -10.41 -2.80 9.21
CA LEU A 90 -10.77 -2.46 7.84
C LEU A 90 -9.64 -1.65 7.23
N PHE A 91 -9.09 -2.12 6.11
CA PHE A 91 -7.99 -1.50 5.40
C PHE A 91 -8.47 -0.84 4.11
N ARG A 92 -7.96 0.35 3.80
CA ARG A 92 -8.07 1.00 2.49
C ARG A 92 -6.67 1.26 1.95
N MET A 93 -6.39 0.83 0.72
CA MET A 93 -5.06 0.97 0.13
C MET A 93 -4.83 2.39 -0.37
N ILE A 94 -3.64 2.93 -0.11
CA ILE A 94 -3.15 4.15 -0.74
C ILE A 94 -2.36 3.71 -1.96
N SER A 95 -2.84 4.05 -3.15
CA SER A 95 -2.28 3.56 -4.43
C SER A 95 -0.76 3.71 -4.48
N GLY A 96 -0.06 2.57 -4.58
CA GLY A 96 1.38 2.50 -4.78
C GLY A 96 2.27 2.88 -3.59
N VAL A 97 1.71 3.38 -2.48
CA VAL A 97 2.54 3.93 -1.38
C VAL A 97 2.14 3.51 0.03
N GLY A 98 1.00 2.84 0.23
CA GLY A 98 0.66 2.44 1.59
C GLY A 98 -0.77 1.99 1.82
N ARG A 99 -1.22 2.13 3.06
CA ARG A 99 -2.57 1.77 3.50
C ARG A 99 -2.99 2.57 4.71
N CYS A 100 -4.28 2.87 4.81
CA CYS A 100 -4.92 3.31 6.04
C CYS A 100 -5.76 2.17 6.60
N TRP A 101 -5.94 2.17 7.92
CA TRP A 101 -6.73 1.19 8.64
C TRP A 101 -7.57 1.83 9.72
N THR A 102 -8.69 1.17 10.02
CA THR A 102 -9.46 1.38 11.24
C THR A 102 -9.63 0.04 11.96
N LYS A 103 -9.33 0.02 13.27
CA LYS A 103 -9.61 -1.09 14.16
C LYS A 103 -11.03 -0.91 14.67
N ILE A 104 -11.90 -1.87 14.38
CA ILE A 104 -13.33 -1.84 14.72
C ILE A 104 -13.69 -2.76 15.89
N LEU A 105 -12.89 -3.80 16.13
CA LEU A 105 -12.96 -4.65 17.31
C LEU A 105 -11.56 -4.88 17.87
N ASP A 106 -11.45 -4.93 19.18
CA ASP A 106 -10.23 -5.36 19.87
C ASP A 106 -10.14 -6.88 20.05
N GLU A 107 -9.06 -7.33 20.67
CA GLU A 107 -8.79 -8.73 21.01
C GLU A 107 -9.87 -9.35 21.92
N ALA A 108 -10.54 -8.53 22.74
CA ALA A 108 -11.65 -8.93 23.60
C ALA A 108 -13.02 -8.88 22.88
N ARG A 109 -13.02 -8.62 21.56
CA ARG A 109 -14.21 -8.45 20.72
C ARG A 109 -15.09 -7.28 21.15
N LEU A 110 -14.50 -6.29 21.82
CA LEU A 110 -15.17 -5.05 22.17
C LEU A 110 -15.04 -4.04 21.02
N PRO A 111 -16.08 -3.23 20.77
CA PRO A 111 -16.02 -2.20 19.75
C PRO A 111 -14.99 -1.13 20.11
N VAL A 112 -14.13 -0.83 19.15
CA VAL A 112 -13.12 0.24 19.26
C VAL A 112 -13.17 1.11 18.01
N SER A 113 -12.55 2.29 18.11
CA SER A 113 -12.47 3.24 17.00
C SER A 113 -11.06 3.84 17.01
N ALA A 114 -10.11 3.07 16.49
CA ALA A 114 -8.71 3.48 16.37
C ALA A 114 -8.30 3.49 14.91
N PHE A 115 -7.52 4.48 14.51
CA PHE A 115 -7.12 4.69 13.12
C PHE A 115 -5.61 4.84 13.01
N GLY A 116 -5.08 4.37 11.89
CA GLY A 116 -3.71 4.62 11.50
C GLY A 116 -3.52 4.55 10.01
N CYS A 117 -2.46 5.18 9.52
CA CYS A 117 -1.98 4.98 8.16
C CYS A 117 -0.50 4.66 8.17
N GLU A 118 -0.10 3.84 7.21
CA GLU A 118 1.27 3.42 6.97
C GLU A 118 1.65 3.84 5.55
N ILE A 119 2.64 4.71 5.42
CA ILE A 119 3.17 5.19 4.15
C ILE A 119 4.60 4.67 4.00
N TYR A 120 4.88 4.00 2.89
CA TYR A 120 6.15 3.40 2.54
C TYR A 120 6.78 4.22 1.40
N VAL A 121 8.02 4.66 1.63
CA VAL A 121 8.81 5.42 0.65
C VAL A 121 10.10 4.66 0.39
N ASP A 122 10.35 4.27 -0.86
CA ASP A 122 11.59 3.60 -1.25
C ASP A 122 12.82 4.51 -1.09
N ILE A 123 13.97 3.92 -0.78
CA ILE A 123 15.29 4.59 -0.65
C ILE A 123 16.21 4.15 -1.78
#